data_AF-A0A4Y3REF9-F1
#
_entry.id   AF-A0A4Y3REF9-F1
#
_cell.length_a   1.000
_cell.length_b   1.000
_cell.length_c   1.000
_cell.angle_alpha   90.00
_cell.angle_beta   90.00
_cell.angle_gamma   90.00
#
_symmetry.space_group_name_H-M   'P 1'
#
loop_
_entity.id
_entity.type
_entity.pdbx_description
1 polymer ?
#
loop_
_entity_poly.entity_id
_entity_poly.type
_entity_poly.pdbx_seq_one_letter_code
_entity_poly.pdbx_strand_id
1 'polypeptide(L)'
;MLIYAFRDARGVWHGDPDAALPGIEPGRGVLTLPSTVPGQGPGAFDGQRVEVLYAGCDQEASEATYRLDSGETFLATWHVHELLSPAYRGVAAAPAAAQDATTTVRLEVGGPHRRYNLHAELVAEGRVEIKVVVSSPDGVIHGELAGELDPRDLGEIGRHLASVARTASFTAPPVEAKATNRGQAWTPEAVTQLQERHRAGKSPEQLAEELGRSENSIRWKLHGLKLAPYPGDLVPAPRTPAEREEPKAYTVEDKRRVYPNAYKPWEPADEQRLAERCAQGVSLLDLSKEFGRNEGAIASRLVKIQAEGPAAEEAWEYGG
;
A
#
# COMPACT_ATOMS: atom_id res chain seq x y z
N MET A 1 17.72 -19.71 -12.56
CA MET A 1 18.88 -19.33 -11.73
C MET A 1 19.11 -17.85 -11.93
N LEU A 2 19.01 -17.06 -10.86
CA LEU A 2 19.18 -15.61 -10.89
C LEU A 2 20.33 -15.23 -9.96
N ILE A 3 21.08 -14.20 -10.33
CA ILE A 3 21.98 -13.51 -9.41
C ILE A 3 21.12 -12.71 -8.44
N TYR A 4 21.16 -13.05 -7.14
CA TYR A 4 20.31 -12.44 -6.13
C TYR A 4 21.09 -11.66 -5.06
N ALA A 5 22.41 -11.82 -5.01
CA ALA A 5 23.30 -11.02 -4.19
C ALA A 5 24.69 -10.93 -4.82
N PHE A 6 25.44 -9.87 -4.50
CA PHE A 6 26.84 -9.73 -4.89
C PHE A 6 27.67 -9.06 -3.81
N ARG A 7 28.98 -9.29 -3.82
CA ARG A 7 29.94 -8.76 -2.88
C ARG A 7 30.91 -7.84 -3.60
N ASP A 8 31.00 -6.59 -3.15
CA ASP A 8 31.92 -5.61 -3.72
C ASP A 8 33.38 -5.88 -3.31
N ALA A 9 34.34 -5.15 -3.90
CA ALA A 9 35.76 -5.35 -3.57
C ALA A 9 36.13 -4.92 -2.13
N ARG A 10 35.24 -4.22 -1.41
CA ARG A 10 35.40 -3.92 0.02
C ARG A 10 34.87 -5.05 0.91
N GLY A 11 34.32 -6.10 0.30
CA GLY A 11 33.78 -7.25 0.99
C GLY A 11 32.36 -7.03 1.52
N VAL A 12 31.67 -5.98 1.09
CA VAL A 12 30.28 -5.68 1.48
C VAL A 12 29.31 -6.44 0.57
N TRP A 13 28.35 -7.13 1.17
CA TRP A 13 27.26 -7.79 0.44
C TRP A 13 26.14 -6.82 0.11
N HIS A 14 25.65 -6.94 -1.11
CA HIS A 14 24.55 -6.20 -1.71
C HIS A 14 23.49 -7.20 -2.16
N GLY A 15 22.22 -6.95 -1.82
CA GLY A 15 21.18 -7.97 -1.82
C GLY A 15 21.19 -8.81 -0.53
N ASP A 16 20.42 -9.90 -0.51
CA ASP A 16 20.31 -10.79 0.66
C ASP A 16 21.08 -12.10 0.40
N PRO A 17 22.35 -12.23 0.86
CA PRO A 17 23.14 -13.44 0.67
C PRO A 17 22.62 -14.64 1.49
N ASP A 18 21.79 -14.40 2.51
CA ASP A 18 21.26 -15.41 3.41
C ASP A 18 19.79 -15.76 3.09
N ALA A 19 19.32 -15.35 1.90
CA ALA A 19 17.97 -15.64 1.43
C ALA A 19 17.66 -17.14 1.56
N ALA A 20 16.50 -17.47 2.15
CA ALA A 20 16.06 -18.83 2.36
C ALA A 20 15.68 -19.50 1.02
N LEU A 21 16.67 -20.10 0.35
CA LEU A 21 16.52 -20.76 -0.94
C LEU A 21 16.19 -22.24 -0.73
N PRO A 22 15.07 -22.76 -1.28
CA PRO A 22 14.67 -24.13 -1.07
C PRO A 22 15.62 -25.13 -1.76
N GLY A 23 16.45 -25.81 -0.95
CA GLY A 23 17.03 -27.13 -1.27
C GLY A 23 18.27 -27.18 -2.16
N ILE A 24 18.93 -26.06 -2.47
CA ILE A 24 20.16 -26.04 -3.29
C ILE A 24 21.14 -25.02 -2.69
N GLU A 25 22.40 -25.41 -2.47
CA GLU A 25 23.46 -24.45 -2.11
C GLU A 25 23.65 -23.45 -3.26
N PRO A 26 23.67 -22.14 -2.97
CA PRO A 26 23.80 -21.13 -4.01
C PRO A 26 25.14 -21.27 -4.74
N GLY A 27 25.08 -21.22 -6.07
CA GLY A 27 26.26 -21.15 -6.91
C GLY A 27 26.99 -19.83 -6.67
N ARG A 28 28.32 -19.87 -6.81
CA ARG A 28 29.19 -18.70 -6.68
C ARG A 28 29.95 -18.46 -7.96
N GLY A 29 30.12 -17.19 -8.32
CA GLY A 29 30.98 -16.82 -9.44
C GLY A 29 31.50 -15.40 -9.33
N VAL A 30 32.25 -14.97 -10.32
CA VAL A 30 32.82 -13.62 -10.39
C VAL A 30 32.26 -12.92 -11.61
N LEU A 31 31.83 -11.68 -11.43
CA LEU A 31 31.32 -10.80 -12.48
C LEU A 31 32.23 -9.58 -12.58
N THR A 32 32.80 -9.35 -13.76
CA THR A 32 33.52 -8.11 -14.07
C THR A 32 32.57 -7.11 -14.73
N LEU A 33 32.32 -5.98 -14.08
CA LEU A 33 31.43 -4.94 -14.60
C LEU A 33 32.15 -4.12 -15.68
N PRO A 34 31.49 -3.86 -16.83
CA PRO A 34 32.08 -3.05 -17.88
C PRO A 34 32.24 -1.61 -17.40
N SER A 35 33.32 -0.95 -17.81
CA SER A 35 33.48 0.50 -17.57
C SER A 35 32.48 1.30 -18.42
N THR A 36 31.86 2.31 -17.82
CA THR A 36 30.95 3.23 -18.51
C THR A 36 31.67 3.96 -19.63
N VAL A 37 30.95 4.13 -20.74
CA VAL A 37 31.46 4.82 -21.92
C VAL A 37 31.63 6.32 -21.61
N PRO A 38 32.70 6.98 -22.07
CA PRO A 38 32.88 8.42 -21.88
C PRO A 38 31.65 9.21 -22.35
N GLY A 39 31.02 9.98 -21.45
CA GLY A 39 29.82 10.77 -21.71
C GLY A 39 28.57 10.33 -20.92
N GLN A 40 28.61 9.17 -20.26
CA GLN A 40 27.63 8.77 -19.25
C GLN A 40 28.21 8.89 -17.83
N GLY A 41 27.33 9.05 -16.83
CA GLY A 41 27.76 9.04 -15.44
C GLY A 41 28.25 7.64 -15.04
N PRO A 42 29.36 7.51 -14.31
CA PRO A 42 29.86 6.20 -13.89
C PRO A 42 28.91 5.55 -12.90
N GLY A 43 28.64 4.25 -13.10
CA GLY A 43 27.92 3.43 -12.13
C GLY A 43 28.71 3.25 -10.83
N ALA A 44 28.02 2.91 -9.74
CA ALA A 44 28.66 2.76 -8.43
C ALA A 44 29.79 1.72 -8.37
N PHE A 45 29.72 0.72 -9.25
CA PHE A 45 30.64 -0.42 -9.29
C PHE A 45 31.38 -0.52 -10.63
N ASP A 46 31.50 0.61 -11.33
CA ASP A 46 32.04 0.69 -12.68
C ASP A 46 33.47 0.13 -12.78
N GLY A 47 33.70 -0.81 -13.71
CA GLY A 47 35.00 -1.48 -13.87
C GLY A 47 35.41 -2.42 -12.71
N GLN A 48 34.54 -2.64 -11.71
CA GLN A 48 34.86 -3.48 -10.56
C GLN A 48 34.60 -4.97 -10.85
N ARG A 49 35.39 -5.84 -10.21
CA ARG A 49 35.11 -7.27 -10.11
C ARG A 49 34.36 -7.56 -8.81
N VAL A 50 33.20 -8.20 -8.92
CA VAL A 50 32.32 -8.54 -7.79
C VAL A 50 32.11 -10.05 -7.72
N GLU A 51 32.03 -10.61 -6.50
CA GLU A 51 31.63 -12.01 -6.28
C GLU A 51 30.10 -12.06 -6.28
N VAL A 52 29.49 -12.98 -7.01
CA VAL A 52 28.02 -13.08 -7.11
C VAL A 52 27.52 -14.41 -6.59
N LEU A 53 26.33 -14.39 -5.97
CA LEU A 53 25.58 -15.58 -5.62
C LEU A 53 24.40 -15.74 -6.57
N TYR A 54 24.23 -16.95 -7.09
CA TYR A 54 23.10 -17.28 -7.97
C TYR A 54 22.42 -18.59 -7.59
N ALA A 55 21.10 -18.59 -7.65
CA ALA A 55 20.28 -19.75 -7.27
C ALA A 55 18.93 -19.73 -7.98
N GLY A 56 18.16 -20.82 -7.88
CA GLY A 56 16.75 -20.81 -8.21
C GLY A 56 16.02 -20.10 -7.08
N CYS A 57 15.46 -18.91 -7.35
CA CYS A 57 14.67 -18.16 -6.40
C CYS A 57 13.39 -17.65 -7.06
N ASP A 58 12.35 -17.43 -6.26
CA ASP A 58 11.03 -16.95 -6.70
C ASP A 58 10.99 -15.41 -6.85
N GLN A 59 12.16 -14.76 -6.92
CA GLN A 59 12.28 -13.32 -7.13
C GLN A 59 12.14 -12.98 -8.62
N GLU A 60 11.64 -11.78 -8.91
CA GLU A 60 11.45 -11.32 -10.28
C GLU A 60 12.80 -11.09 -10.99
N ALA A 61 12.95 -11.68 -12.17
CA ALA A 61 14.15 -11.57 -12.99
C ALA A 61 14.17 -10.22 -13.74
N SER A 62 15.31 -9.55 -13.73
CA SER A 62 15.54 -8.37 -14.57
C SER A 62 15.60 -8.73 -16.06
N GLU A 63 15.43 -7.74 -16.93
CA GLU A 63 15.62 -7.89 -18.37
C GLU A 63 17.10 -7.98 -18.79
N ALA A 64 18.03 -7.64 -17.90
CA ALA A 64 19.47 -7.62 -18.19
C ALA A 64 20.16 -8.97 -17.91
N THR A 65 20.99 -9.39 -18.86
CA THR A 65 21.83 -10.59 -18.73
C THR A 65 23.25 -10.22 -18.36
N TYR A 66 23.79 -10.87 -17.33
CA TYR A 66 25.15 -10.72 -16.85
C TYR A 66 25.97 -11.96 -17.21
N ARG A 67 27.20 -11.75 -17.70
CA ARG A 67 28.14 -12.82 -18.02
C ARG A 67 29.21 -12.89 -16.95
N LEU A 68 29.34 -14.03 -16.29
CA LEU A 68 30.41 -14.29 -15.33
C LEU A 68 31.74 -14.48 -16.04
N ASP A 69 32.84 -14.30 -15.31
CA ASP A 69 34.21 -14.53 -15.78
C ASP A 69 34.42 -16.01 -16.21
N SER A 70 33.60 -16.94 -15.70
CA SER A 70 33.59 -18.36 -16.14
C SER A 70 33.03 -18.57 -17.55
N GLY A 71 32.37 -17.55 -18.12
CA GLY A 71 31.67 -17.60 -19.41
C GLY A 71 30.18 -17.93 -19.30
N GLU A 72 29.70 -18.34 -18.12
CA GLU A 72 28.28 -18.59 -17.86
C GLU A 72 27.48 -17.28 -17.79
N THR A 73 26.20 -17.33 -18.17
CA THR A 73 25.32 -16.17 -18.21
C THR A 73 24.11 -16.37 -17.33
N PHE A 74 23.81 -15.37 -16.51
CA PHE A 74 22.67 -15.36 -15.60
C PHE A 74 21.92 -14.02 -15.71
N LEU A 75 20.61 -14.06 -15.49
CA LEU A 75 19.84 -12.84 -15.20
C LEU A 75 20.07 -12.47 -13.73
N ALA A 76 19.95 -11.20 -13.39
CA ALA A 76 19.88 -10.78 -11.98
C ALA A 76 18.42 -10.66 -11.53
N THR A 77 18.19 -10.58 -10.22
CA THR A 77 16.94 -10.05 -9.67
C THR A 77 16.84 -8.56 -10.00
N TRP A 78 15.62 -8.00 -10.08
CA TRP A 78 15.47 -6.55 -10.33
C TRP A 78 16.26 -5.70 -9.33
N HIS A 79 16.24 -6.07 -8.05
CA HIS A 79 17.01 -5.37 -7.02
C HIS A 79 18.52 -5.36 -7.29
N VAL A 80 19.11 -6.53 -7.61
CA VAL A 80 20.54 -6.60 -7.94
C VAL A 80 20.85 -5.89 -9.26
N HIS A 81 19.96 -5.99 -10.25
CA HIS A 81 20.11 -5.31 -11.53
C HIS A 81 20.17 -3.79 -11.35
N GLU A 82 19.29 -3.22 -10.52
CA GLU A 82 19.31 -1.79 -10.19
C GLU A 82 20.67 -1.39 -9.62
N LEU A 83 21.18 -2.12 -8.62
CA LEU A 83 22.47 -1.81 -7.99
C LEU A 83 23.66 -1.87 -8.96
N LEU A 84 23.63 -2.83 -9.90
CA LEU A 84 24.68 -3.02 -10.90
C LEU A 84 24.51 -2.09 -12.12
N SER A 85 23.37 -1.42 -12.26
CA SER A 85 23.08 -0.55 -13.40
C SER A 85 23.92 0.74 -13.35
N PRO A 86 24.45 1.23 -14.48
CA PRO A 86 25.14 2.52 -14.56
C PRO A 86 24.29 3.71 -14.10
N ALA A 87 22.97 3.59 -14.13
CA ALA A 87 22.05 4.60 -13.63
C ALA A 87 22.04 4.70 -12.09
N TYR A 88 22.51 3.67 -11.40
CA TYR A 88 22.56 3.62 -9.94
C TYR A 88 23.82 4.29 -9.40
N ARG A 89 23.62 5.39 -8.68
CA ARG A 89 24.67 6.09 -7.92
C ARG A 89 24.57 5.68 -6.45
N GLY A 90 25.37 4.70 -6.06
CA GLY A 90 25.43 4.20 -4.69
C GLY A 90 25.95 5.27 -3.70
N VAL A 91 25.28 5.39 -2.57
CA VAL A 91 25.74 6.17 -1.41
C VAL A 91 26.81 5.36 -0.67
N ALA A 92 27.99 5.94 -0.46
CA ALA A 92 28.99 5.37 0.45
C ALA A 92 28.47 5.47 1.90
N ALA A 93 28.38 4.34 2.58
CA ALA A 93 28.02 4.29 4.00
C ALA A 93 28.98 5.15 4.83
N ALA A 94 28.43 6.07 5.63
CA ALA A 94 29.16 6.83 6.64
C ALA A 94 28.38 6.81 7.96
N PRO A 95 29.09 6.92 9.11
CA PRO A 95 28.70 6.30 10.37
C PRO A 95 27.67 7.11 11.16
N ALA A 96 27.13 6.43 12.17
CA ALA A 96 26.21 6.98 13.16
C ALA A 96 26.67 8.33 13.75
N ALA A 97 25.65 9.16 14.04
CA ALA A 97 25.64 10.42 14.76
C ALA A 97 25.72 11.70 13.92
N ALA A 98 24.55 12.28 13.62
CA ALA A 98 24.21 13.67 13.96
C ALA A 98 22.73 13.91 13.62
N GLN A 99 21.96 14.33 14.61
CA GLN A 99 20.62 14.89 14.45
C GLN A 99 20.75 16.23 13.70
N ASP A 100 19.98 16.47 12.62
CA ASP A 100 19.40 17.79 12.33
C ASP A 100 18.45 17.82 11.10
N ALA A 101 17.34 18.55 11.28
CA ALA A 101 16.41 19.13 10.31
C ALA A 101 15.79 18.22 9.21
N THR A 102 14.74 17.48 9.55
CA THR A 102 13.80 16.91 8.56
C THR A 102 13.01 18.03 7.88
N THR A 103 13.15 18.15 6.56
CA THR A 103 12.34 19.09 5.76
C THR A 103 11.01 18.41 5.45
N THR A 104 9.95 18.82 6.15
CA THR A 104 8.59 18.34 5.94
C THR A 104 7.81 19.33 5.08
N VAL A 105 7.26 18.87 3.96
CA VAL A 105 6.39 19.65 3.08
C VAL A 105 4.96 19.15 3.25
N ARG A 106 4.07 20.04 3.68
CA ARG A 106 2.63 19.77 3.79
C ARG A 106 1.89 20.74 2.86
N LEU A 107 1.11 20.20 1.93
CA LEU A 107 0.30 20.98 1.00
C LEU A 107 -1.15 20.50 1.08
N GLU A 108 -2.05 21.42 1.37
CA GLU A 108 -3.49 21.17 1.33
C GLU A 108 -4.10 21.92 0.13
N VAL A 109 -4.80 21.18 -0.72
CA VAL A 109 -5.57 21.75 -1.83
C VAL A 109 -7.04 21.39 -1.63
N GLY A 110 -7.86 22.40 -1.39
CA GLY A 110 -9.30 22.25 -1.16
C GLY A 110 -10.13 22.68 -2.37
N GLY A 111 -11.19 21.94 -2.64
CA GLY A 111 -12.32 22.34 -3.49
C GLY A 111 -13.65 22.19 -2.72
N PRO A 112 -14.79 22.60 -3.31
CA PRO A 112 -16.08 22.61 -2.62
C PRO A 112 -16.58 21.22 -2.16
N HIS A 113 -16.02 20.13 -2.71
CA HIS A 113 -16.47 18.76 -2.42
C HIS A 113 -15.34 17.78 -2.08
N ARG A 114 -14.07 18.18 -2.18
CA ARG A 114 -12.92 17.32 -1.91
C ARG A 114 -11.77 18.13 -1.33
N ARG A 115 -11.04 17.53 -0.39
CA ARG A 115 -9.76 17.99 0.12
C ARG A 115 -8.68 17.00 -0.28
N TYR A 116 -7.53 17.53 -0.66
CA TYR A 116 -6.35 16.78 -1.04
C TYR A 116 -5.23 17.20 -0.10
N ASN A 117 -4.80 16.29 0.75
CA ASN A 117 -3.70 16.50 1.68
C ASN A 117 -2.48 15.76 1.16
N LEU A 118 -1.45 16.49 0.77
CA LEU A 118 -0.14 15.95 0.45
C LEU A 118 0.78 16.20 1.63
N HIS A 119 1.36 15.12 2.14
CA HIS A 119 2.42 15.11 3.10
C HIS A 119 3.66 14.51 2.44
N ALA A 120 4.77 15.20 2.53
CA ALA A 120 6.05 14.76 2.03
C ALA A 120 7.10 14.98 3.12
N GLU A 121 7.71 13.92 3.61
CA GLU A 121 8.74 13.98 4.63
C GLU A 121 10.06 13.45 4.07
N LEU A 122 11.13 14.22 4.22
CA LEU A 122 12.47 13.73 3.92
C LEU A 122 12.86 12.71 4.98
N VAL A 123 12.86 11.44 4.60
CA VAL A 123 13.29 10.34 5.45
C VAL A 123 14.80 10.16 5.34
N ALA A 124 15.39 9.39 6.26
CA ALA A 124 16.81 9.05 6.20
C ALA A 124 17.17 8.48 4.82
N GLU A 125 18.41 8.69 4.37
CA GLU A 125 18.91 8.31 3.03
C GLU A 125 18.50 9.24 1.87
N GLY A 126 17.85 10.37 2.14
CA GLY A 126 17.54 11.38 1.12
C GLY A 126 16.36 11.02 0.22
N ARG A 127 15.59 9.99 0.59
CA ARG A 127 14.28 9.70 0.00
C ARG A 127 13.21 10.58 0.65
N VAL A 128 12.09 10.72 -0.04
CA VAL A 128 10.90 11.41 0.46
C VAL A 128 9.79 10.39 0.58
N GLU A 129 9.26 10.22 1.78
CA GLU A 129 7.99 9.53 1.98
C GLU A 129 6.87 10.49 1.57
N ILE A 130 6.09 10.10 0.57
CA ILE A 130 4.92 10.86 0.11
C ILE A 130 3.66 10.13 0.50
N LYS A 131 2.76 10.87 1.13
CA LYS A 131 1.40 10.45 1.44
C LYS A 131 0.41 11.48 0.93
N VAL A 132 -0.43 11.08 -0.03
CA VAL A 132 -1.52 11.88 -0.57
C VAL A 132 -2.85 11.25 -0.14
N VAL A 133 -3.65 12.00 0.62
CA VAL A 133 -4.97 11.59 1.08
C VAL A 133 -6.03 12.44 0.40
N VAL A 134 -7.03 11.80 -0.19
CA VAL A 134 -8.21 12.46 -0.74
C VAL A 134 -9.36 12.27 0.24
N SER A 135 -9.90 13.34 0.79
CA SER A 135 -11.03 13.29 1.72
C SER A 135 -12.17 14.20 1.30
N SER A 136 -13.36 13.97 1.86
CA SER A 136 -14.47 14.90 1.84
C SER A 136 -14.23 16.07 2.83
N PRO A 137 -14.98 17.18 2.73
CA PRO A 137 -14.98 18.24 3.74
C PRO A 137 -15.42 17.79 5.14
N ASP A 138 -16.09 16.65 5.29
CA ASP A 138 -16.49 16.07 6.56
C ASP A 138 -15.48 15.04 7.13
N GLY A 139 -14.30 14.90 6.52
CA GLY A 139 -13.22 14.01 6.99
C GLY A 139 -13.18 12.63 6.32
N VAL A 140 -14.24 12.23 5.60
CA VAL A 140 -14.30 10.89 4.99
C VAL A 140 -13.23 10.70 3.91
N ILE A 141 -12.29 9.76 4.11
CA ILE A 141 -11.24 9.40 3.15
C ILE A 141 -11.82 8.61 1.97
N HIS A 142 -11.54 9.06 0.74
CA HIS A 142 -11.92 8.41 -0.52
C HIS A 142 -10.77 7.67 -1.19
N GLY A 143 -9.53 7.95 -0.79
CA GLY A 143 -8.36 7.32 -1.37
C GLY A 143 -7.07 7.82 -0.74
N GLU A 144 -6.07 6.96 -0.77
CA GLU A 144 -4.73 7.20 -0.22
C GLU A 144 -3.71 6.69 -1.24
N LEU A 145 -2.68 7.50 -1.49
CA LEU A 145 -1.48 7.13 -2.23
C LEU A 145 -0.31 7.36 -1.28
N ALA A 146 0.40 6.29 -0.91
CA ALA A 146 1.55 6.36 -0.03
C ALA A 146 2.75 5.61 -0.64
N GLY A 147 3.94 6.15 -0.47
CA GLY A 147 5.18 5.49 -0.89
C GLY A 147 6.42 6.36 -0.72
N GLU A 148 7.57 5.72 -0.62
CA GLU A 148 8.87 6.37 -0.63
C GLU A 148 9.38 6.55 -2.05
N LEU A 149 9.90 7.72 -2.35
CA LEU A 149 10.37 8.11 -3.68
C LEU A 149 11.68 8.90 -3.58
N ASP A 150 12.53 8.83 -4.62
CA ASP A 150 13.63 9.78 -4.74
C ASP A 150 13.05 11.17 -5.07
N PRO A 151 13.44 12.24 -4.34
CA PRO A 151 12.97 13.59 -4.61
C PRO A 151 13.21 14.07 -6.06
N ARG A 152 14.19 13.51 -6.77
CA ARG A 152 14.47 13.82 -8.19
C ARG A 152 13.41 13.29 -9.14
N ASP A 153 12.73 12.21 -8.78
CA ASP A 153 11.73 11.57 -9.62
C ASP A 153 10.33 12.18 -9.44
N LEU A 154 10.13 12.99 -8.40
CA LEU A 154 8.83 13.62 -8.11
C LEU A 154 8.29 14.46 -9.26
N GLY A 155 9.16 15.15 -9.99
CA GLY A 155 8.78 15.91 -11.18
C GLY A 155 8.32 15.00 -12.32
N GLU A 156 9.04 13.90 -12.56
CA GLU A 156 8.72 12.95 -13.63
C GLU A 156 7.44 12.18 -13.31
N ILE A 157 7.30 11.67 -12.08
CA ILE A 157 6.11 10.99 -11.58
C ILE A 157 4.89 11.91 -11.64
N GLY A 158 5.02 13.16 -11.19
CA GLY A 158 3.96 14.16 -11.29
C GLY A 158 3.48 14.38 -12.73
N ARG A 159 4.41 14.41 -13.69
CA ARG A 159 4.08 14.49 -15.13
C ARG A 159 3.40 13.22 -15.65
N HIS A 160 3.84 12.03 -15.23
CA HIS A 160 3.19 10.77 -15.61
C HIS A 160 1.77 10.68 -15.04
N LEU A 161 1.56 11.05 -13.77
CA LEU A 161 0.22 11.15 -13.16
C LEU A 161 -0.67 12.14 -13.90
N ALA A 162 -0.14 13.31 -14.26
CA ALA A 162 -0.86 14.29 -15.07
C ALA A 162 -1.13 13.79 -16.50
N SER A 163 -0.25 12.95 -17.05
CA SER A 163 -0.44 12.33 -18.36
C SER A 163 -1.56 11.28 -18.31
N VAL A 164 -1.56 10.41 -17.31
CA VAL A 164 -2.64 9.43 -17.05
C VAL A 164 -3.97 10.15 -16.89
N ALA A 165 -4.03 11.26 -16.16
CA ALA A 165 -5.26 12.05 -16.03
C ALA A 165 -5.77 12.64 -17.37
N ARG A 166 -4.89 12.85 -18.36
CA ARG A 166 -5.24 13.37 -19.70
C ARG A 166 -5.54 12.28 -20.71
N THR A 167 -4.90 11.11 -20.60
CA THR A 167 -5.06 9.98 -21.53
C THR A 167 -6.11 9.00 -21.08
N ALA A 168 -6.35 8.89 -19.78
CA ALA A 168 -7.49 8.16 -19.28
C ALA A 168 -8.75 8.98 -19.54
N SER A 169 -9.56 8.54 -20.50
CA SER A 169 -10.99 8.76 -20.45
C SER A 169 -11.53 8.02 -19.24
N PHE A 170 -11.31 8.56 -18.04
CA PHE A 170 -12.23 8.34 -16.94
C PHE A 170 -13.50 9.10 -17.30
N THR A 171 -14.28 8.56 -18.23
CA THR A 171 -15.72 8.83 -18.19
C THR A 171 -16.16 8.29 -16.84
N ALA A 172 -16.20 9.17 -15.85
CA ALA A 172 -17.01 8.94 -14.70
C ALA A 172 -18.37 8.51 -15.27
N PRO A 173 -18.93 7.35 -14.88
CA PRO A 173 -20.36 7.16 -15.08
C PRO A 173 -21.04 8.43 -14.55
N PRO A 174 -22.09 8.93 -15.23
CA PRO A 174 -22.80 10.12 -14.76
C PRO A 174 -23.03 9.92 -13.27
N VAL A 175 -22.68 10.94 -12.48
CA VAL A 175 -22.74 10.89 -11.02
C VAL A 175 -24.19 10.59 -10.64
N GLU A 176 -24.51 9.30 -10.52
CA GLU A 176 -25.72 8.83 -9.89
C GLU A 176 -25.67 9.41 -8.49
N ALA A 177 -26.71 10.17 -8.14
CA ALA A 177 -26.89 10.72 -6.81
C ALA A 177 -26.50 9.66 -5.78
N LYS A 178 -25.40 9.90 -5.04
CA LYS A 178 -24.87 8.94 -4.07
C LYS A 178 -26.02 8.53 -3.15
N ALA A 179 -26.42 7.27 -3.25
CA ALA A 179 -27.35 6.65 -2.32
C ALA A 179 -26.95 7.01 -0.88
N THR A 180 -27.79 7.81 -0.21
CA THR A 180 -27.52 8.40 1.11
C THR A 180 -27.46 7.37 2.23
N ASN A 181 -27.92 6.14 1.99
CA ASN A 181 -28.09 5.09 3.00
C ASN A 181 -27.28 3.81 2.71
N ARG A 182 -26.07 3.91 2.15
CA ARG A 182 -25.20 2.74 1.92
C ARG A 182 -24.89 2.04 3.25
N GLY A 183 -25.23 0.74 3.34
CA GLY A 183 -24.95 -0.10 4.52
C GLY A 183 -25.97 -0.01 5.66
N GLN A 184 -26.99 0.85 5.56
CA GLN A 184 -28.02 0.93 6.59
C GLN A 184 -28.92 -0.32 6.60
N ALA A 185 -29.23 -0.84 7.77
CA ALA A 185 -30.19 -1.94 7.92
C ALA A 185 -31.55 -1.60 7.30
N TRP A 186 -32.25 -2.61 6.77
CA TRP A 186 -33.60 -2.44 6.21
C TRP A 186 -34.61 -2.31 7.36
N THR A 187 -35.19 -1.13 7.56
CA THR A 187 -36.26 -0.95 8.54
C THR A 187 -37.58 -1.52 8.00
N PRO A 188 -38.51 -1.93 8.88
CA PRO A 188 -39.84 -2.41 8.45
C PRO A 188 -40.56 -1.40 7.55
N GLU A 189 -40.46 -0.11 7.85
CA GLU A 189 -41.09 0.97 7.09
C GLU A 189 -40.48 1.11 5.69
N ALA A 190 -39.16 0.97 5.56
CA ALA A 190 -38.46 0.99 4.28
C ALA A 190 -38.82 -0.24 3.44
N VAL A 191 -39.06 -1.39 4.07
CA VAL A 191 -39.55 -2.59 3.40
C VAL A 191 -40.97 -2.38 2.88
N THR A 192 -41.88 -1.83 3.69
CA THR A 192 -43.26 -1.54 3.25
C THR A 192 -43.27 -0.56 2.07
N GLN A 193 -42.51 0.54 2.15
CA GLN A 193 -42.41 1.51 1.05
C GLN A 193 -41.85 0.89 -0.23
N LEU A 194 -40.84 0.02 -0.12
CA LEU A 194 -40.30 -0.73 -1.25
C LEU A 194 -41.39 -1.61 -1.91
N GLN A 195 -42.16 -2.34 -1.11
CA GLN A 195 -43.21 -3.23 -1.62
C GLN A 195 -44.34 -2.48 -2.32
N GLU A 196 -44.80 -1.38 -1.73
CA GLU A 196 -45.87 -0.55 -2.29
C GLU A 196 -45.46 0.08 -3.63
N ARG A 197 -44.25 0.66 -3.67
CA ARG A 197 -43.74 1.33 -4.88
C ARG A 197 -43.39 0.35 -5.99
N HIS A 198 -42.86 -0.83 -5.64
CA HIS A 198 -42.66 -1.91 -6.60
C HIS A 198 -43.99 -2.42 -7.16
N ARG A 199 -45.03 -2.57 -6.33
CA ARG A 199 -46.38 -2.93 -6.79
C ARG A 199 -47.01 -1.84 -7.68
N ALA A 200 -46.66 -0.58 -7.45
CA ALA A 200 -47.03 0.55 -8.32
C ALA A 200 -46.25 0.57 -9.65
N GLY A 201 -45.39 -0.41 -9.92
CA GLY A 201 -44.68 -0.58 -11.19
C GLY A 201 -43.38 0.23 -11.32
N LYS A 202 -42.86 0.78 -10.22
CA LYS A 202 -41.58 1.50 -10.26
C LYS A 202 -40.42 0.56 -10.51
N SER A 203 -39.47 1.01 -11.33
CA SER A 203 -38.27 0.25 -11.65
C SER A 203 -37.28 0.22 -10.48
N PRO A 204 -36.34 -0.75 -10.43
CA PRO A 204 -35.30 -0.80 -9.40
C PRO A 204 -34.48 0.48 -9.26
N GLU A 205 -34.24 1.18 -10.37
CA GLU A 205 -33.51 2.45 -10.43
C GLU A 205 -34.30 3.59 -9.75
N GLN A 206 -35.61 3.69 -10.04
CA GLN A 206 -36.50 4.66 -9.40
C GLN A 206 -36.63 4.40 -7.89
N LEU A 207 -36.71 3.13 -7.51
CA LEU A 207 -36.74 2.72 -6.10
C LEU A 207 -35.43 3.05 -5.37
N ALA A 208 -34.29 2.94 -6.07
CA ALA A 208 -32.98 3.28 -5.55
C ALA A 208 -32.87 4.78 -5.23
N GLU A 209 -33.31 5.63 -6.16
CA GLU A 209 -33.37 7.08 -6.01
C GLU A 209 -34.29 7.49 -4.85
N GLU A 210 -35.53 6.97 -4.81
CA GLU A 210 -36.52 7.36 -3.79
C GLU A 210 -36.25 6.83 -2.38
N LEU A 211 -35.50 5.73 -2.25
CA LEU A 211 -35.13 5.16 -0.96
C LEU A 211 -33.70 5.53 -0.54
N GLY A 212 -32.97 6.27 -1.38
CA GLY A 212 -31.58 6.64 -1.16
C GLY A 212 -30.66 5.43 -1.01
N ARG A 213 -30.94 4.33 -1.71
CA ARG A 213 -30.18 3.06 -1.66
C ARG A 213 -29.59 2.74 -3.02
N SER A 214 -28.60 1.86 -3.08
CA SER A 214 -28.08 1.39 -4.37
C SER A 214 -29.11 0.49 -5.06
N GLU A 215 -29.16 0.53 -6.39
CA GLU A 215 -30.00 -0.38 -7.20
C GLU A 215 -29.73 -1.85 -6.84
N ASN A 216 -28.46 -2.22 -6.65
CA ASN A 216 -28.08 -3.57 -6.19
C ASN A 216 -28.75 -3.93 -4.87
N SER A 217 -28.79 -3.02 -3.89
CA SER A 217 -29.47 -3.26 -2.61
C SER A 217 -30.98 -3.42 -2.79
N ILE A 218 -31.60 -2.68 -3.72
CA ILE A 218 -33.02 -2.80 -4.05
C ILE A 218 -33.29 -4.17 -4.65
N ARG A 219 -32.52 -4.57 -5.66
CA ARG A 219 -32.67 -5.85 -6.39
C ARG A 219 -32.50 -7.05 -5.48
N TRP A 220 -31.47 -7.05 -4.62
CA TRP A 220 -31.28 -8.07 -3.60
C TRP A 220 -32.42 -8.12 -2.59
N LYS A 221 -32.96 -6.97 -2.18
CA LYS A 221 -34.08 -6.92 -1.24
C LYS A 221 -35.38 -7.41 -1.87
N LEU A 222 -35.69 -7.02 -3.10
CA LEU A 222 -36.86 -7.49 -3.83
C LEU A 222 -36.81 -9.01 -4.07
N HIS A 223 -35.64 -9.55 -4.42
CA HIS A 223 -35.44 -11.00 -4.51
C HIS A 223 -35.66 -11.69 -3.16
N GLY A 224 -35.08 -11.17 -2.07
CA GLY A 224 -35.28 -11.71 -0.72
C GLY A 224 -36.74 -11.65 -0.24
N LEU A 225 -37.52 -10.69 -0.74
CA LEU A 225 -38.96 -10.56 -0.51
C LEU A 225 -39.81 -11.38 -1.51
N LYS A 226 -39.19 -12.11 -2.44
CA LYS A 226 -39.83 -12.88 -3.51
C LYS A 226 -40.72 -12.03 -4.45
N LEU A 227 -40.36 -10.77 -4.63
CA LEU A 227 -41.08 -9.82 -5.49
C LEU A 227 -40.40 -9.61 -6.85
N ALA A 228 -39.15 -10.03 -6.99
CA ALA A 228 -38.37 -9.94 -8.22
C ALA A 228 -37.54 -11.22 -8.44
N PRO A 229 -37.12 -11.51 -9.69
CA PRO A 229 -36.24 -12.62 -9.99
C PRO A 229 -34.85 -12.45 -9.35
N TYR A 230 -34.11 -13.55 -9.29
CA TYR A 230 -32.74 -13.58 -8.78
C TYR A 230 -31.81 -12.68 -9.63
N PRO A 231 -31.06 -11.74 -9.03
CA PRO A 231 -30.16 -10.86 -9.77
C PRO A 231 -28.84 -11.57 -10.11
N GLY A 232 -28.91 -12.54 -11.02
CA GLY A 232 -27.77 -13.39 -11.39
C GLY A 232 -26.63 -12.66 -12.09
N ASP A 233 -26.92 -11.53 -12.73
CA ASP A 233 -25.95 -10.60 -13.32
C ASP A 233 -25.08 -9.89 -12.27
N LEU A 234 -25.56 -9.77 -11.03
CA LEU A 234 -24.80 -9.20 -9.91
C LEU A 234 -23.93 -10.23 -9.18
N VAL A 235 -24.04 -11.50 -9.56
CA VAL A 235 -23.33 -12.59 -8.91
C VAL A 235 -22.06 -12.85 -9.70
N PRO A 236 -20.87 -12.66 -9.09
CA PRO A 236 -19.62 -13.02 -9.75
C PRO A 236 -19.69 -14.47 -10.20
N ALA A 237 -19.24 -14.75 -11.43
CA ALA A 237 -19.19 -16.11 -11.94
C ALA A 237 -18.44 -17.02 -10.95
N PRO A 238 -18.83 -18.30 -10.80
CA PRO A 238 -18.09 -19.24 -9.98
C PRO A 238 -16.63 -19.24 -10.40
N ARG A 239 -15.73 -18.94 -9.46
CA ARG A 239 -14.29 -18.94 -9.73
C ARG A 239 -13.89 -20.32 -10.23
N THR A 240 -13.31 -20.38 -11.42
CA THR A 240 -12.75 -21.60 -11.99
C THR A 240 -11.57 -22.03 -11.09
N PRO A 241 -11.43 -23.30 -10.68
CA PRO A 241 -10.35 -23.76 -9.78
C PRO A 241 -8.91 -23.53 -10.28
N ALA A 242 -8.74 -23.03 -11.49
CA ALA A 242 -7.45 -22.76 -12.12
C ALA A 242 -6.86 -21.38 -11.79
N GLU A 243 -7.66 -20.43 -11.30
CA GLU A 243 -7.14 -19.22 -10.64
C GLU A 243 -6.82 -19.56 -9.19
N ARG A 244 -5.66 -20.19 -8.98
CA ARG A 244 -5.04 -20.24 -7.67
C ARG A 244 -4.85 -18.80 -7.21
N GLU A 245 -5.37 -18.46 -6.04
CA GLU A 245 -5.14 -17.18 -5.40
C GLU A 245 -3.64 -16.87 -5.48
N GLU A 246 -3.27 -15.77 -6.14
CA GLU A 246 -1.93 -15.21 -5.94
C GLU A 246 -1.74 -15.10 -4.42
N PRO A 247 -0.71 -15.74 -3.86
CA PRO A 247 -0.52 -15.74 -2.43
C PRO A 247 -0.48 -14.29 -1.99
N LYS A 248 -1.40 -13.90 -1.09
CA LYS A 248 -1.38 -12.58 -0.48
C LYS A 248 0.06 -12.32 -0.04
N ALA A 249 0.59 -11.14 -0.38
CA ALA A 249 1.97 -10.76 -0.11
C ALA A 249 2.40 -10.93 1.36
N TYR A 250 1.46 -11.14 2.28
CA TYR A 250 1.69 -11.54 3.66
C TYR A 250 0.53 -12.37 4.19
N THR A 251 0.86 -13.35 5.02
CA THR A 251 -0.11 -14.10 5.82
C THR A 251 -0.44 -13.37 7.12
N VAL A 252 -1.50 -13.79 7.81
CA VAL A 252 -1.84 -13.26 9.15
C VAL A 252 -0.70 -13.57 10.13
N GLU A 253 -0.06 -14.73 9.94
CA GLU A 253 1.11 -15.19 10.67
C GLU A 253 2.29 -14.24 10.46
N ASP A 254 2.56 -13.80 9.23
CA ASP A 254 3.61 -12.82 8.93
C ASP A 254 3.38 -11.48 9.63
N LYS A 255 2.13 -11.00 9.63
CA LYS A 255 1.76 -9.78 10.37
C LYS A 255 1.88 -9.96 11.88
N ARG A 256 1.62 -11.16 12.40
CA ARG A 256 1.78 -11.49 13.83
C ARG A 256 3.23 -11.61 14.28
N ARG A 257 4.17 -11.88 13.37
CA ARG A 257 5.61 -11.83 13.68
C ARG A 257 6.08 -10.41 14.01
N VAL A 258 5.51 -9.41 13.35
CA VAL A 258 5.81 -7.99 13.60
C VAL A 258 4.93 -7.42 14.72
N TYR A 259 3.65 -7.76 14.73
CA TYR A 259 2.65 -7.28 15.68
C TYR A 259 1.93 -8.46 16.33
N PRO A 260 2.40 -8.98 17.49
CA PRO A 260 1.91 -10.21 18.11
C PRO A 260 0.39 -10.29 18.34
N ASN A 261 -0.26 -9.13 18.44
CA ASN A 261 -1.69 -9.00 18.66
C ASN A 261 -2.46 -8.50 17.42
N ALA A 262 -1.84 -8.51 16.24
CA ALA A 262 -2.52 -8.23 14.98
C ALA A 262 -3.72 -9.16 14.78
N TYR A 263 -4.84 -8.54 14.39
CA TYR A 263 -6.13 -9.20 14.14
C TYR A 263 -6.75 -9.91 15.35
N LYS A 264 -6.18 -9.78 16.57
CA LYS A 264 -6.86 -10.24 17.78
C LYS A 264 -8.00 -9.27 18.14
N PRO A 265 -9.11 -9.76 18.71
CA PRO A 265 -10.14 -8.88 19.28
C PRO A 265 -9.53 -7.98 20.38
N TRP A 266 -10.14 -6.81 20.62
CA TRP A 266 -9.77 -5.94 21.74
C TRP A 266 -10.58 -6.36 22.95
N GLU A 267 -9.91 -6.65 24.06
CA GLU A 267 -10.59 -6.93 25.32
C GLU A 267 -10.91 -5.62 26.05
N PRO A 268 -11.99 -5.54 26.86
CA PRO A 268 -12.33 -4.33 27.60
C PRO A 268 -11.20 -3.82 28.50
N ALA A 269 -10.42 -4.73 29.09
CA ALA A 269 -9.25 -4.39 29.90
C ALA A 269 -8.12 -3.77 29.08
N ASP A 270 -7.94 -4.20 27.82
CA ASP A 270 -6.96 -3.61 26.91
C ASP A 270 -7.40 -2.20 26.49
N GLU A 271 -8.69 -1.98 26.25
CA GLU A 271 -9.23 -0.65 25.91
C GLU A 271 -9.07 0.34 27.06
N GLN A 272 -9.36 -0.09 28.30
CA GLN A 272 -9.15 0.74 29.48
C GLN A 272 -7.67 1.11 29.66
N ARG A 273 -6.78 0.12 29.57
CA ARG A 273 -5.34 0.36 29.65
C ARG A 273 -4.85 1.27 28.52
N LEU A 274 -5.39 1.12 27.31
CA LEU A 274 -5.04 1.96 26.17
C LEU A 274 -5.42 3.43 26.42
N ALA A 275 -6.62 3.68 26.93
CA ALA A 275 -7.08 5.02 27.28
C ALA A 275 -6.23 5.65 28.40
N GLU A 276 -5.92 4.89 29.45
CA GLU A 276 -5.07 5.36 30.56
C GLU A 276 -3.66 5.74 30.10
N ARG A 277 -3.06 4.93 29.23
CA ARG A 277 -1.71 5.19 28.68
C ARG A 277 -1.72 6.38 27.73
N CYS A 278 -2.76 6.54 26.93
CA CYS A 278 -2.95 7.73 26.10
C CYS A 278 -3.03 9.01 26.95
N ALA A 279 -3.83 8.98 28.03
CA ALA A 279 -3.97 10.11 28.96
C ALA A 279 -2.66 10.44 29.71
N GLN A 280 -1.78 9.46 29.89
CA GLN A 280 -0.43 9.66 30.45
C GLN A 280 0.55 10.32 29.46
N GLY A 281 0.14 10.61 28.22
CA GLY A 281 0.99 11.25 27.23
C GLY A 281 1.88 10.29 26.45
N VAL A 282 1.59 8.99 26.49
CA VAL A 282 2.36 8.00 25.71
C VAL A 282 2.07 8.19 24.23
N SER A 283 3.13 8.17 23.40
CA SER A 283 3.05 8.38 21.94
C SER A 283 2.34 7.22 21.23
N LEU A 284 1.79 7.49 20.04
CA LEU A 284 1.12 6.45 19.24
C LEU A 284 2.05 5.28 18.90
N LEU A 285 3.31 5.57 18.59
CA LEU A 285 4.37 4.58 18.33
C LEU A 285 4.64 3.69 19.55
N ASP A 286 4.69 4.26 20.75
CA ASP A 286 4.96 3.49 21.96
C ASP A 286 3.76 2.65 22.37
N LEU A 287 2.53 3.15 22.15
CA LEU A 287 1.31 2.35 22.29
C LEU A 287 1.28 1.18 21.29
N SER A 288 1.69 1.40 20.04
CA SER A 288 1.82 0.36 19.02
C SER A 288 2.73 -0.79 19.49
N LYS A 289 3.89 -0.45 20.05
CA LYS A 289 4.83 -1.43 20.63
C LYS A 289 4.25 -2.12 21.87
N GLU A 290 3.67 -1.37 22.80
CA GLU A 290 3.15 -1.88 24.07
C GLU A 290 1.99 -2.87 23.88
N PHE A 291 1.10 -2.57 22.94
CA PHE A 291 -0.05 -3.42 22.65
C PHE A 291 0.24 -4.46 21.56
N GLY A 292 1.42 -4.40 20.92
CA GLY A 292 1.82 -5.33 19.87
C GLY A 292 0.89 -5.29 18.67
N ARG A 293 0.41 -4.09 18.29
CA ARG A 293 -0.50 -3.82 17.16
C ARG A 293 0.05 -2.65 16.37
N ASN A 294 -0.22 -2.58 15.07
CA ASN A 294 0.23 -1.45 14.26
C ASN A 294 -0.42 -0.13 14.69
N GLU A 295 0.24 0.99 14.39
CA GLU A 295 -0.19 2.35 14.77
C GLU A 295 -1.59 2.68 14.26
N GLY A 296 -1.93 2.30 13.02
CA GLY A 296 -3.28 2.51 12.48
C GLY A 296 -4.38 1.79 13.30
N ALA A 297 -4.11 0.59 13.81
CA ALA A 297 -5.02 -0.16 14.66
C ALA A 297 -5.14 0.44 16.06
N ILE A 298 -4.07 1.05 16.57
CA ILE A 298 -4.11 1.84 17.81
C ILE A 298 -4.92 3.12 17.61
N ALA A 299 -4.61 3.91 16.57
CA ALA A 299 -5.27 5.17 16.26
C ALA A 299 -6.78 4.97 16.06
N SER A 300 -7.17 4.00 15.23
CA SER A 300 -8.57 3.66 15.01
C SER A 300 -9.29 3.26 16.31
N ARG A 301 -8.59 2.58 17.23
CA ARG A 301 -9.16 2.20 18.52
C ARG A 301 -9.30 3.39 19.46
N LEU A 302 -8.31 4.27 19.54
CA LEU A 302 -8.35 5.50 20.36
C LEU A 302 -9.53 6.39 19.97
N VAL A 303 -9.76 6.58 18.66
CA VAL A 303 -10.93 7.32 18.14
C VAL A 303 -12.23 6.62 18.55
N LYS A 304 -12.30 5.29 18.41
CA LYS A 304 -13.50 4.51 18.74
C LYS A 304 -13.88 4.55 20.22
N ILE A 305 -12.89 4.55 21.11
CA ILE A 305 -13.12 4.63 22.57
C ILE A 305 -13.15 6.08 23.08
N GLN A 306 -12.99 7.07 22.18
CA GLN A 306 -12.96 8.50 22.50
C GLN A 306 -11.93 8.83 23.59
N ALA A 307 -10.74 8.24 23.49
CA ALA A 307 -9.66 8.51 24.43
C ALA A 307 -9.15 9.96 24.31
N GLU A 308 -8.67 10.51 25.41
CA GLU A 308 -8.06 11.85 25.46
C GLU A 308 -6.55 11.72 25.68
N GLY A 309 -5.77 12.59 25.03
CA GLY A 309 -4.31 12.67 25.18
C GLY A 309 -3.58 12.84 23.85
N PRO A 310 -2.25 13.05 23.90
CA PRO A 310 -1.42 13.37 22.73
C PRO A 310 -1.52 12.32 21.62
N ALA A 311 -1.54 11.02 21.94
CA ALA A 311 -1.71 9.97 20.94
C ALA A 311 -3.12 9.90 20.36
N ALA A 312 -4.15 10.38 21.07
CA ALA A 312 -5.49 10.49 20.53
C ALA A 312 -5.58 11.68 19.58
N GLU A 313 -4.95 12.82 19.91
CA GLU A 313 -4.79 13.97 19.02
C GLU A 313 -4.03 13.59 17.75
N GLU A 314 -2.92 12.85 17.88
CA GLU A 314 -2.17 12.26 16.77
C GLU A 314 -3.02 11.25 15.97
N ALA A 315 -3.88 10.48 16.63
CA ALA A 315 -4.80 9.56 15.97
C ALA A 315 -5.84 10.26 15.09
N TRP A 316 -6.27 11.49 15.45
CA TRP A 316 -7.12 12.32 14.59
C TRP A 316 -6.39 12.76 13.31
N GLU A 317 -5.06 12.90 13.34
CA GLU A 317 -4.25 13.16 12.14
C GLU A 317 -4.06 11.92 11.25
N TYR A 318 -4.23 10.72 11.81
CA TYR A 318 -4.16 9.44 11.08
C TYR A 318 -5.47 9.03 10.38
N GLY A 319 -6.61 9.68 10.65
CA GLY A 319 -7.88 9.32 10.02
C GLY A 319 -9.13 9.97 10.59
N GLY A 320 -9.12 11.29 10.81
CA GLY A 320 -10.31 12.12 11.03
C GLY A 320 -11.02 12.51 9.73
#